data_AF-A0AA87ZKW1-F1
#
_entry.id   AF-A0AA87ZKW1-F1
#
_cell.length_a   1.000
_cell.length_b   1.000
_cell.length_c   1.000
_cell.angle_alpha   90.00
_cell.angle_beta   90.00
_cell.angle_gamma   90.00
#
_symmetry.space_group_name_H-M   'P 1'
#
loop_
_entity.id
_entity.type
_entity.pdbx_description
1 polymer ?
#
loop_
_entity_poly.entity_id
_entity_poly.type
_entity_poly.pdbx_seq_one_letter_code
_entity_poly.pdbx_strand_id
1 'polypeptide(L)'
;MALPAPILDIPQRLAEINVEIQNVENAIQTARRRLSHFLRVLRPISPAVIDARLEVIRQRIQELKERLEGLRQEQQTLIVDSLAFGG
;
A
#
# COMPACT_ATOMS: atom_id res chain seq x y z
N MET A 1 -30.77 12.45 12.76
CA MET A 1 -30.69 11.43 11.70
C MET A 1 -29.31 11.51 11.10
N ALA A 2 -28.46 10.49 11.30
CA ALA A 2 -27.16 10.42 10.65
C ALA A 2 -27.40 10.09 9.16
N LEU A 3 -26.85 10.90 8.27
CA LEU A 3 -26.90 10.66 6.82
C LEU A 3 -26.34 9.27 6.54
N PRO A 4 -26.97 8.44 5.70
CA PRO A 4 -26.34 7.21 5.24
C PRO A 4 -24.99 7.60 4.61
N ALA A 5 -23.93 6.89 4.99
CA ALA A 5 -22.63 6.98 4.33
C ALA A 5 -22.88 7.05 2.81
N PRO A 6 -22.24 7.98 2.08
CA PRO A 6 -22.52 8.15 0.67
C PRO A 6 -22.42 6.76 0.03
N ILE A 7 -23.50 6.34 -0.64
CA ILE A 7 -23.48 5.18 -1.52
C ILE A 7 -22.34 5.50 -2.47
N LEU A 8 -21.18 4.90 -2.21
CA LEU A 8 -19.97 5.22 -2.91
C LEU A 8 -20.20 4.66 -4.31
N ASP A 9 -20.31 5.55 -5.29
CA ASP A 9 -20.48 5.16 -6.68
C ASP A 9 -19.37 4.17 -7.02
N ILE A 10 -19.73 2.93 -7.37
CA ILE A 10 -18.76 1.83 -7.52
C ILE A 10 -17.61 2.22 -8.47
N PRO A 11 -17.88 2.86 -9.64
CA PRO A 11 -16.85 3.48 -10.48
C PRO A 11 -15.94 4.48 -9.75
N GLN A 12 -16.49 5.37 -8.92
CA GLN A 12 -15.72 6.35 -8.16
C GLN A 12 -14.80 5.64 -7.15
N ARG A 13 -15.31 4.65 -6.40
CA ARG A 13 -14.49 3.90 -5.45
C ARG A 13 -13.39 3.09 -6.15
N LEU A 14 -13.69 2.48 -7.28
CA LEU A 14 -12.70 1.77 -8.08
C LEU A 14 -11.58 2.70 -8.56
N ALA A 15 -11.91 3.94 -8.96
CA ALA A 15 -10.93 4.96 -9.32
C ALA A 15 -10.05 5.37 -8.11
N GLU A 16 -10.65 5.59 -6.94
CA GLU A 16 -9.94 5.89 -5.70
C GLU A 16 -8.98 4.75 -5.30
N ILE A 17 -9.45 3.50 -5.33
CA ILE A 17 -8.62 2.32 -5.02
C ILE A 17 -7.44 2.21 -5.99
N ASN A 18 -7.64 2.47 -7.28
CA ASN A 18 -6.54 2.46 -8.26
C ASN A 18 -5.47 3.51 -7.94
N VAL A 19 -5.88 4.71 -7.52
CA VAL A 19 -4.95 5.77 -7.08
C VAL A 19 -4.23 5.34 -5.80
N GLU A 20 -4.95 4.78 -4.82
CA GLU A 20 -4.34 4.26 -3.59
C GLU A 20 -3.32 3.14 -3.87
N ILE A 21 -3.63 2.21 -4.78
CA ILE A 21 -2.73 1.14 -5.23
C ILE A 21 -1.45 1.74 -5.82
N GLN A 22 -1.57 2.69 -6.77
CA GLN A 22 -0.40 3.34 -7.37
C GLN A 22 0.47 4.05 -6.33
N ASN A 23 -0.16 4.74 -5.36
CA ASN A 23 0.55 5.41 -4.28
C ASN A 23 1.30 4.42 -3.38
N VAL A 24 0.68 3.30 -3.03
CA VAL A 24 1.30 2.23 -2.23
C VAL A 24 2.46 1.59 -2.99
N GLU A 25 2.31 1.29 -4.27
CA GLU A 25 3.39 0.76 -5.12
C GLU A 25 4.58 1.71 -5.19
N ASN A 26 4.33 3.01 -5.37
CA ASN A 26 5.36 4.05 -5.36
C ASN A 26 6.07 4.15 -4.00
N ALA A 27 5.33 4.02 -2.89
CA ALA A 27 5.88 4.02 -1.55
C ALA A 27 6.79 2.80 -1.31
N ILE A 28 6.39 1.61 -1.78
CA ILE A 28 7.21 0.39 -1.71
C ILE A 28 8.50 0.57 -2.51
N GLN A 29 8.42 1.09 -3.74
CA GLN A 29 9.60 1.36 -4.56
C GLN A 29 10.55 2.36 -3.88
N THR A 30 10.00 3.42 -3.29
CA THR A 30 10.79 4.44 -2.59
C THR A 30 11.49 3.85 -1.36
N ALA A 31 10.80 3.03 -0.57
CA ALA A 31 11.38 2.34 0.58
C ALA A 31 12.53 1.41 0.15
N ARG A 32 12.34 0.64 -0.94
CA ARG A 32 13.38 -0.22 -1.52
C ARG A 32 14.61 0.57 -1.99
N ARG A 33 14.41 1.72 -2.66
CA ARG A 33 15.52 2.60 -3.08
C ARG A 33 16.28 3.14 -1.88
N ARG A 34 15.59 3.59 -0.83
CA ARG A 34 16.21 4.05 0.42
C ARG A 34 17.03 2.95 1.09
N LEU A 35 16.51 1.73 1.13
CA LEU A 35 17.24 0.56 1.65
C LEU A 35 18.52 0.30 0.84
N SER A 36 18.42 0.27 -0.48
CA SER A 36 19.57 0.04 -1.36
C SER A 36 20.63 1.14 -1.21
N HIS A 37 20.22 2.40 -1.13
CA HIS A 37 21.13 3.52 -0.88
C HIS A 37 21.79 3.41 0.49
N PHE A 38 21.01 3.12 1.54
CA PHE A 38 21.54 2.93 2.89
C PHE A 38 22.61 1.84 2.93
N LEU A 39 22.35 0.68 2.31
CA LEU A 39 23.32 -0.42 2.21
C LEU A 39 24.59 -0.06 1.44
N ARG A 40 24.51 0.77 0.40
CA ARG A 40 25.67 1.21 -0.40
C ARG A 40 26.59 2.19 0.33
N VAL A 41 26.08 2.95 1.31
CA VAL A 41 26.82 4.01 2.01
C VAL A 41 27.32 3.52 3.39
N LEU A 42 27.27 2.21 3.66
CA LEU A 42 27.68 1.65 4.95
C LEU A 42 29.20 1.73 5.20
N ARG A 43 29.65 2.81 5.86
CA ARG A 43 30.84 2.90 6.73
C ARG A 43 30.66 4.02 7.77
N PRO A 44 31.29 3.96 8.96
CA PRO A 44 31.38 2.87 9.92
C PRO A 44 30.20 3.03 10.91
N ILE A 45 28.99 2.73 10.46
CA ILE A 45 27.81 2.74 11.34
C ILE A 45 27.82 1.41 12.10
N SER A 46 27.56 1.45 13.41
CA SER A 46 27.54 0.22 14.21
C SER A 46 26.53 -0.79 13.63
N PRO A 47 26.85 -2.10 13.62
CA PRO A 47 25.95 -3.13 13.10
C PRO A 47 24.53 -3.04 13.70
N ALA A 48 24.42 -2.73 14.99
CA ALA A 48 23.13 -2.54 15.67
C ALA A 48 22.27 -1.41 15.07
N VAL A 49 22.87 -0.31 14.60
CA VAL A 49 22.14 0.79 13.94
C VAL A 49 21.72 0.41 12.52
N ILE A 50 22.51 -0.42 11.85
CA ILE A 50 22.17 -0.99 10.54
C ILE A 50 20.95 -1.90 10.68
N ASP A 51 20.99 -2.83 11.64
CA ASP A 51 19.92 -3.80 11.88
C ASP A 51 18.61 -3.11 12.27
N ALA A 52 18.66 -2.14 13.20
CA ALA A 52 17.47 -1.39 13.60
C ALA A 52 16.84 -0.63 12.41
N ARG A 53 17.65 -0.01 11.54
CA ARG A 53 17.14 0.69 10.35
C ARG A 53 16.60 -0.26 9.30
N LEU A 54 17.25 -1.40 9.09
CA LEU A 54 16.76 -2.43 8.17
C LEU A 54 15.42 -2.98 8.63
N GLU A 55 15.25 -3.20 9.93
CA GLU A 55 14.01 -3.71 10.50
C GLU A 55 12.84 -2.74 10.32
N VAL A 56 13.04 -1.45 10.61
CA VAL A 56 12.02 -0.40 10.37
C VAL A 56 11.61 -0.36 8.90
N ILE A 57 12.57 -0.44 7.96
CA ILE A 57 12.24 -0.41 6.53
C ILE A 57 11.51 -1.68 6.10
N ARG A 58 11.89 -2.85 6.63
CA ARG A 58 11.20 -4.12 6.37
C ARG A 58 9.77 -4.11 6.86
N GLN A 59 9.54 -3.67 8.10
CA GLN A 59 8.20 -3.50 8.67
C GLN A 59 7.36 -2.55 7.81
N ARG A 60 7.94 -1.41 7.40
CA ARG A 60 7.22 -0.48 6.52
C ARG A 60 6.86 -1.08 5.17
N ILE A 61 7.74 -1.88 4.57
CA ILE A 61 7.43 -2.59 3.32
C ILE A 61 6.33 -3.62 3.53
N GLN A 62 6.32 -4.31 4.68
CA GLN A 62 5.32 -5.31 5.01
C GLN A 62 3.93 -4.68 5.20
N GLU A 63 3.83 -3.59 5.97
CA GLU A 63 2.58 -2.81 6.12
C GLU A 63 2.01 -2.35 4.77
N LEU A 64 2.88 -1.86 3.89
CA LEU A 64 2.46 -1.40 2.56
C LEU A 64 1.97 -2.56 1.69
N LYS A 65 2.57 -3.75 1.81
CA LYS A 65 2.09 -4.95 1.10
C LYS A 65 0.73 -5.41 1.60
N GLU A 66 0.52 -5.41 2.91
CA GLU A 66 -0.77 -5.77 3.52
C GLU A 66 -1.86 -4.79 3.09
N ARG A 67 -1.55 -3.49 3.05
CA ARG A 67 -2.46 -2.48 2.51
C ARG A 67 -2.76 -2.70 1.03
N LEU A 68 -1.75 -3.04 0.22
CA LEU A 68 -1.92 -3.34 -1.20
C LEU A 68 -2.83 -4.55 -1.41
N GLU A 69 -2.66 -5.59 -0.61
CA GLU A 69 -3.49 -6.80 -0.66
C GLU A 69 -4.94 -6.48 -0.29
N GLY A 70 -5.17 -5.73 0.79
CA GLY A 70 -6.51 -5.29 1.17
C GLY A 70 -7.20 -4.46 0.10
N LEU A 71 -6.48 -3.52 -0.54
CA LEU A 71 -7.01 -2.72 -1.64
C LEU A 71 -7.36 -3.57 -2.87
N ARG A 72 -6.56 -4.59 -3.19
CA ARG A 72 -6.85 -5.51 -4.30
C ARG A 72 -8.06 -6.40 -4.00
N GLN A 73 -8.21 -6.86 -2.76
CA GLN A 73 -9.39 -7.60 -2.34
C GLN A 73 -10.65 -6.73 -2.44
N GLU A 74 -10.59 -5.48 -1.93
CA GLU A 74 -11.69 -4.52 -2.03
C GLU A 74 -12.07 -4.24 -3.50
N GLN A 75 -11.07 -4.02 -4.36
CA GLN A 75 -11.29 -3.85 -5.80
C GLN A 75 -11.99 -5.07 -6.41
N GLN A 76 -11.54 -6.28 -6.08
CA GLN A 76 -12.11 -7.51 -6.62
C GLN A 76 -13.55 -7.74 -6.15
N THR A 77 -13.85 -7.46 -4.88
CA THR A 77 -15.22 -7.50 -4.36
C THR A 77 -16.12 -6.52 -5.10
N LEU A 78 -15.68 -5.27 -5.27
CA LEU A 78 -16.47 -4.25 -5.99
C LEU A 78 -16.70 -4.60 -7.46
N ILE A 79 -15.73 -5.22 -8.13
CA ILE A 79 -15.89 -5.73 -9.50
C ILE A 79 -16.94 -6.85 -9.52
N VAL A 80 -16.85 -7.84 -8.63
CA VAL A 80 -17.82 -8.94 -8.55
C VAL A 80 -19.22 -8.42 -8.25
N ASP A 81 -19.37 -7.50 -7.30
CA ASP A 81 -20.65 -6.89 -6.96
C ASP A 81 -21.23 -6.11 -8.16
N SER A 82 -20.39 -5.34 -8.87
CA SER A 82 -20.85 -4.60 -10.06
C SER A 82 -21.35 -5.52 -11.18
N LEU A 83 -20.77 -6.73 -11.31
CA LEU A 83 -21.19 -7.74 -12.28
C LEU A 83 -22.43 -8.52 -11.81
N ALA A 84 -22.58 -8.73 -10.50
CA ALA A 84 -23.69 -9.46 -9.91
C ALA A 84 -24.99 -8.64 -9.85
N PHE A 85 -24.88 -7.31 -9.70
CA PHE A 85 -26.01 -6.38 -9.60
C PHE A 85 -26.22 -5.52 -10.86
N GLY A 86 -25.39 -5.71 -11.90
CA GLY A 86 -25.40 -4.94 -13.14
C GLY A 86 -25.31 -5.83 -14.38
N GLY A 87 -26.40 -6.55 -14.66
CA GLY A 87 -26.72 -7.24 -15.91
C GLY A 87 -28.22 -7.16 -16.17
#